data_AF-A0AAD4MP46-F1
#
_entry.id   AF-A0AAD4MP46-F1
#
_cell.length_a   1.000
_cell.length_b   1.000
_cell.length_c   1.000
_cell.angle_alpha   90.00
_cell.angle_beta   90.00
_cell.angle_gamma   90.00
#
_symmetry.space_group_name_H-M   'P 1'
#
loop_
_entity.id
_entity.type
_entity.pdbx_description
1 polymer ?
#
loop_
_entity_poly.entity_id
_entity_poly.type
_entity_poly.pdbx_seq_one_letter_code
_entity_poly.pdbx_strand_id
1 'polypeptide(L)' 'MYGFNSAIKSLTIQTNAFTRRDMTPTELKILYAQRQKAYEMNAECGQLKYYVVDLDLRERPNPKTLAKKNVTPDK' A
#
# COMPACT_ATOMS: atom_id res chain seq x y z
N MET A 1 17.00 -19.30 -0.42
CA MET A 1 15.94 -18.53 0.26
C MET A 1 14.77 -18.33 -0.71
N TYR A 2 13.77 -19.21 -0.68
CA TYR A 2 12.62 -19.20 -1.61
C TYR A 2 11.32 -18.80 -0.89
N GLY A 3 11.33 -17.68 -0.14
CA GLY A 3 10.29 -17.42 0.87
C GLY A 3 9.36 -16.23 0.65
N PHE A 4 9.76 -15.18 -0.09
CA PHE A 4 9.01 -13.91 -0.06
C PHE A 4 8.45 -13.48 -1.42
N ASN A 5 9.20 -13.66 -2.50
CA ASN A 5 8.74 -13.26 -3.84
C ASN A 5 7.58 -14.12 -4.38
N SER A 6 7.44 -15.35 -3.89
CA SER A 6 6.39 -16.29 -4.30
C SER A 6 5.03 -15.94 -3.68
N ALA A 7 5.01 -15.42 -2.45
CA ALA A 7 3.77 -15.11 -1.72
C ALA A 7 3.07 -13.84 -2.24
N ILE A 8 3.81 -12.93 -2.85
CA ILE A 8 3.26 -11.69 -3.41
C ILE A 8 2.65 -11.94 -4.79
N LYS A 9 3.23 -12.84 -5.59
CA LYS A 9 2.72 -13.16 -6.94
C LYS A 9 1.40 -13.95 -6.95
N SER A 10 1.01 -14.58 -5.85
CA SER A 10 -0.24 -15.34 -5.77
C SER A 10 -1.46 -14.50 -5.38
N LEU A 11 -1.30 -13.19 -5.15
CA LEU A 11 -2.34 -12.28 -4.67
C LEU A 11 -2.80 -11.27 -5.74
N THR A 12 -2.33 -11.41 -6.98
CA THR A 12 -2.81 -10.63 -8.11
C THR A 12 -4.23 -11.09 -8.47
N ILE A 13 -5.21 -10.59 -7.71
CA ILE A 13 -6.62 -10.76 -8.05
C ILE A 13 -6.83 -9.94 -9.33
N GLN A 14 -7.08 -10.62 -10.44
CA GLN A 14 -7.50 -9.99 -11.69
C GLN A 14 -8.90 -9.39 -11.50
N THR A 15 -8.98 -8.22 -10.87
CA THR A 15 -10.24 -7.51 -10.75
C THR A 15 -10.52 -6.77 -12.05
N ASN A 16 -11.63 -7.08 -12.72
CA ASN A 16 -12.16 -6.28 -13.83
C ASN A 16 -12.78 -4.93 -13.35
N ALA A 17 -12.55 -4.56 -12.10
CA ALA A 17 -13.06 -3.36 -11.46
C ALA A 17 -12.22 -2.15 -11.90
N PHE A 18 -12.71 -1.38 -12.86
CA PHE A 18 -12.07 -0.13 -13.29
C PHE A 18 -12.10 0.95 -12.19
N THR A 19 -13.01 0.84 -11.21
CA THR A 19 -13.11 1.78 -10.09
C THR A 19 -13.41 1.10 -8.76
N ARG A 20 -13.12 1.77 -7.63
CA ARG A 20 -13.46 1.29 -6.27
C ARG A 20 -14.94 0.95 -6.07
N ARG A 21 -15.83 1.51 -6.90
CA ARG A 21 -17.29 1.26 -6.82
C ARG A 21 -17.67 -0.12 -7.34
N ASP A 22 -16.82 -0.70 -8.19
CA ASP A 22 -17.03 -2.01 -8.80
C ASP A 22 -16.44 -3.15 -7.95
N MET A 23 -15.74 -2.80 -6.86
CA MET A 23 -15.13 -3.78 -5.96
C MET A 23 -16.19 -4.40 -5.03
N THR A 24 -16.11 -5.72 -4.89
CA THR A 24 -16.82 -6.48 -3.87
C THR A 24 -16.38 -6.08 -2.45
N PRO A 25 -17.20 -6.35 -1.42
CA PRO A 25 -16.81 -6.11 -0.03
C PRO A 25 -15.49 -6.80 0.37
N THR A 26 -15.19 -7.95 -0.21
CA THR A 26 -13.95 -8.70 0.02
C THR A 26 -12.74 -7.98 -0.56
N GLU A 27 -12.84 -7.51 -1.81
CA GLU A 27 -11.78 -6.73 -2.47
C GLU A 27 -11.52 -5.40 -1.74
N LEU A 28 -12.56 -4.74 -1.25
CA LEU A 28 -12.42 -3.55 -0.42
C LEU A 28 -11.67 -3.84 0.88
N LYS A 29 -11.92 -4.97 1.54
CA LYS A 29 -11.16 -5.37 2.75
C LYS A 29 -9.68 -5.56 2.42
N ILE A 30 -9.35 -6.21 1.30
CA ILE A 30 -7.98 -6.42 0.84
C ILE A 30 -7.31 -5.06 0.53
N LEU A 31 -8.00 -4.17 -0.18
CA LEU A 31 -7.51 -2.82 -0.48
C LEU A 31 -7.13 -2.05 0.79
N TYR A 32 -8.00 -2.07 1.81
CA TYR A 32 -7.74 -1.35 3.05
C TYR A 32 -6.59 -1.96 3.85
N ALA A 33 -6.50 -3.30 3.91
CA ALA A 33 -5.39 -3.98 4.56
C ALA A 33 -4.05 -3.64 3.91
N GLN A 34 -4.01 -3.61 2.57
CA GLN A 34 -2.81 -3.23 1.83
C GLN A 34 -2.43 -1.76 2.00
N ARG A 35 -3.41 -0.85 2.05
CA ARG A 35 -3.16 0.56 2.31
C ARG A 35 -2.57 0.78 3.70
N GLN A 36 -3.09 0.08 4.70
CA GLN A 36 -2.56 0.11 6.06
C GLN A 36 -1.10 -0.35 6.08
N LYS A 37 -0.81 -1.49 5.45
CA LYS A 37 0.56 -2.01 5.34
C LYS A 37 1.50 -1.06 4.60
N ALA A 38 1.04 -0.43 3.51
CA ALA A 38 1.81 0.58 2.78
C ALA A 38 2.20 1.76 3.67
N TYR A 39 1.24 2.24 4.49
CA TYR A 39 1.46 3.34 5.41
C TYR A 39 2.49 2.99 6.48
N GLU A 40 2.39 1.81 7.10
CA GLU A 40 3.34 1.32 8.11
C GLU A 40 4.76 1.20 7.53
N MET A 41 4.91 0.55 6.38
CA MET A 41 6.21 0.41 5.72
C MET A 41 6.82 1.76 5.32
N ASN A 42 5.99 2.72 4.90
CA ASN A 42 6.44 4.07 4.59
C ASN A 42 6.89 4.82 5.85
N ALA A 43 6.16 4.67 6.96
CA ALA A 43 6.49 5.29 8.23
C ALA A 43 7.83 4.75 8.76
N GLU A 44 8.06 3.43 8.69
CA GLU A 44 9.33 2.79 9.05
C GLU A 44 10.50 3.28 8.20
N CYS A 45 10.28 3.46 6.88
CA CYS A 45 11.31 3.97 5.97
C CYS A 45 11.52 5.50 6.09
N GLY A 46 10.64 6.22 6.80
CA GLY A 46 10.60 7.69 6.80
C GLY A 46 10.34 8.31 5.41
N GLN A 47 9.89 7.51 4.44
CA GLN A 47 9.77 7.86 3.04
C GLN A 47 8.53 7.19 2.43
N LEU A 48 7.83 7.93 1.55
CA LEU A 48 6.76 7.42 0.71
C LEU A 48 7.35 6.58 -0.42
N LYS A 49 7.55 5.31 -0.13
CA LYS A 49 8.17 4.30 -0.98
C LYS A 49 7.16 3.29 -1.52
N TYR A 50 6.11 2.98 -0.78
CA TYR A 50 5.10 1.96 -1.11
C TYR A 50 3.72 2.60 -1.32
N TYR A 51 2.97 2.13 -2.31
CA TYR A 51 1.61 2.60 -2.63
C TYR A 51 0.78 1.45 -3.22
N VAL A 52 -0.54 1.60 -3.25
CA VAL A 52 -1.45 0.54 -3.71
C VAL A 52 -2.08 0.91 -5.05
N VAL A 53 -2.02 0.00 -6.03
CA VAL A 53 -2.64 0.10 -7.37
C VAL A 53 -3.31 -1.23 -7.67
N ASP A 54 -4.59 -1.22 -8.07
CA ASP A 54 -5.34 -2.42 -8.46
C ASP A 54 -5.27 -3.58 -7.45
N LEU A 55 -5.36 -3.27 -6.15
CA LEU A 55 -5.18 -4.25 -5.07
C LEU A 55 -3.79 -4.89 -5.02
N ASP A 56 -2.77 -4.22 -5.52
CA ASP A 56 -1.38 -4.63 -5.38
C ASP A 56 -0.54 -3.52 -4.74
N LEU A 57 0.31 -3.92 -3.79
CA LEU A 57 1.32 -3.04 -3.21
C LEU A 57 2.49 -2.91 -4.18
N ARG A 58 2.72 -1.70 -4.68
CA ARG A 58 3.83 -1.37 -5.57
C ARG A 58 4.84 -0.47 -4.88
N GLU A 59 6.10 -0.67 -5.26
CA GLU A 59 7.20 0.18 -4.85
C GLU A 59 7.38 1.34 -5.85
N ARG A 60 7.68 2.52 -5.32
CA ARG A 60 7.94 3.71 -6.10
C ARG A 60 9.42 3.74 -6.45
N PRO A 61 9.79 3.87 -7.74
CA PRO A 61 11.19 3.91 -8.14
C PRO A 61 11.93 5.12 -7.57
N ASN A 62 11.22 6.24 -7.36
CA ASN A 62 11.73 7.44 -6.71
C ASN A 62 10.94 7.72 -5.42
N PRO A 63 11.40 7.22 -4.26
CA PRO A 63 10.76 7.48 -2.97
C PRO A 63 10.75 8.99 -2.66
N LYS A 64 9.65 9.49 -2.11
CA LYS A 64 9.59 10.86 -1.60
C LYS A 64 9.78 10.85 -0.09
N THR A 65 10.48 11.81 0.48
CA THR A 65 10.48 12.00 1.93
C THR A 65 9.06 12.20 2.42
N LEU A 66 8.67 11.47 3.47
CA LEU A 66 7.41 11.77 4.13
C LEU A 66 7.52 13.18 4.70
N ALA A 67 6.53 14.03 4.41
CA ALA A 67 6.46 15.34 5.05
C ALA A 67 6.49 15.07 6.56
N LYS A 68 7.54 15.57 7.25
CA LYS A 68 7.56 15.54 8.71
C LYS A 68 6.26 16.19 9.13
N LYS A 69 5.43 15.46 9.90
CA LYS A 69 4.31 16.10 10.58
C LYS A 69 4.95 17.24 11.36
N ASN A 70 4.66 18.48 10.98
CA ASN A 70 4.81 19.60 11.90
C ASN A 70 3.80 19.33 13.01
N VAL A 71 4.18 18.46 13.94
CA VAL A 71 3.53 18.35 15.23
C VAL A 71 3.93 19.64 15.91
N THR A 72 3.12 20.67 15.72
CA THR A 72 3.19 21.87 16.54
C THR A 72 2.97 21.39 17.97
N PRO A 73 3.93 21.52 18.89
CA PRO A 73 3.63 21.29 20.29
C PRO A 73 2.61 22.37 20.69
N ASP A 74 1.42 21.94 21.10
CA ASP A 74 0.50 22.83 21.82
C ASP A 74 1.29 23.42 23.00
N LYS A 75 1.31 24.76 23.06
CA LYS A 75 2.01 25.54 24.09
C LYS A 75 1.22 25.52 25.39
#